data_AF-A0A1C3UAE2-F1
#
_entry.id   AF-A0A1C3UAE2-F1
#
_cell.length_a   1.000
_cell.length_b   1.000
_cell.length_c   1.000
_cell.angle_alpha   90.00
_cell.angle_beta   90.00
_cell.angle_gamma   90.00
#
_symmetry.space_group_name_H-M   'P 1'
#
loop_
_entity.id
_entity.type
_entity.pdbx_description
1 polymer ?
#
loop_
_entity_poly.entity_id
_entity_poly.type
_entity_poly.pdbx_seq_one_letter_code
_entity_poly.pdbx_strand_id
1 'polypeptide(L)'
;MTPPAPLAKPDAPRHLSLRAPLDLLFLFCCVLLTADVLVPEIFGSGKTKDYPLWFWAGQQVLQGAPLYPATAVEYFEFIYPPLPAILLGIPSWFGKIPLYVVLSILNAAAWWYTGTFSQVMAGSGRSPGRWLEALPAVVTVPFVFDMFDLGQPNLVLLAMMLYGFWSLRHQRPLLAGFMFALAAAIKVFPIAVLPYLVWRRKWAAAAATVAFTGILLYVVPAPIRGFERNAAELATWYQGMVGTSSEKGFGQRDEQNWSWVNQSLIAVTHRLVRPINFNLEDPGKPPRTMNIIDVDYRTANWIVLVLSALLGLGFVAIMPQQARRTARSDAEELAILFCLITVASPLARQYYFMWLFFPMTVLMHRAAFDERANVRLGTWLALGAAGILMLLALPWFPTVLQAWGNNLLATAVLAGSLAWHIRHPPVAAGSEPATALKPGTS
;
A
#
# COMPACT_ATOMS: atom_id res chain seq x y z
N MET A 1 18.10 -1.37 43.80
CA MET A 1 17.70 -2.29 42.71
C MET A 1 17.70 -1.50 41.42
N THR A 2 18.68 -1.72 40.56
CA THR A 2 18.66 -1.22 39.18
C THR A 2 17.44 -1.82 38.47
N PRO A 3 16.63 -1.02 37.73
CA PRO A 3 15.60 -1.58 36.88
C PRO A 3 16.27 -2.58 35.91
N PRO A 4 15.68 -3.75 35.64
CA PRO A 4 16.21 -4.63 34.62
C PRO A 4 16.33 -3.84 33.32
N ALA A 5 17.52 -3.91 32.70
CA ALA A 5 17.72 -3.34 31.37
C ALA A 5 16.59 -3.83 30.46
N PRO A 6 15.90 -2.95 29.71
CA PRO A 6 14.85 -3.39 28.82
C PRO A 6 15.45 -4.41 27.85
N LEU A 7 14.92 -5.64 27.87
CA LEU A 7 15.33 -6.71 26.97
C LEU A 7 15.30 -6.17 25.54
N ALA A 8 16.42 -6.29 24.83
CA ALA A 8 16.54 -5.83 23.46
C ALA A 8 15.40 -6.40 22.63
N LYS A 9 14.69 -5.52 21.89
CA LYS A 9 13.59 -5.95 21.03
C LYS A 9 14.12 -6.94 19.98
N PRO A 10 13.51 -8.11 19.78
CA PRO A 10 13.89 -9.01 18.71
C PRO A 10 13.74 -8.33 17.36
N ASP A 11 14.76 -8.40 16.49
CA ASP A 11 14.70 -7.91 15.10
C ASP A 11 14.05 -8.93 14.14
N ALA A 12 13.36 -9.92 14.71
CA ALA A 12 12.67 -10.98 14.00
C ALA A 12 11.16 -10.87 14.17
N PRO A 13 10.39 -11.18 13.11
CA PRO A 13 8.96 -11.37 13.22
C PRO A 13 8.59 -12.36 14.32
N ARG A 14 7.59 -12.04 15.14
CA ARG A 14 7.09 -13.00 16.13
C ARG A 14 6.28 -14.10 15.46
N HIS A 15 6.24 -15.25 16.12
CA HIS A 15 5.40 -16.37 15.73
C HIS A 15 4.01 -16.28 16.36
N LEU A 16 3.03 -16.84 15.67
CA LEU A 16 1.66 -16.94 16.17
C LEU A 16 1.61 -17.96 17.30
N SER A 17 0.89 -17.62 18.37
CA SER A 17 0.77 -18.44 19.58
C SER A 17 -0.69 -18.75 19.91
N LEU A 18 -1.03 -20.03 19.94
CA LEU A 18 -2.37 -20.50 20.36
C LEU A 18 -2.64 -20.30 21.87
N ARG A 19 -1.64 -19.84 22.63
CA ARG A 19 -1.78 -19.50 24.05
C ARG A 19 -2.02 -18.01 24.28
N ALA A 20 -1.86 -17.17 23.25
CA ALA A 20 -2.02 -15.74 23.35
C ALA A 20 -3.46 -15.32 22.98
N PRO A 21 -4.23 -14.69 23.88
CA PRO A 21 -5.63 -14.33 23.60
C PRO A 21 -5.81 -13.43 22.37
N LEU A 22 -4.86 -12.52 22.11
CA LEU A 22 -4.91 -11.64 20.94
C LEU A 22 -4.66 -12.38 19.62
N ASP A 23 -3.85 -13.44 19.64
CA ASP A 23 -3.61 -14.27 18.46
C ASP A 23 -4.83 -15.15 18.16
N LEU A 24 -5.49 -15.66 19.20
CA LEU A 24 -6.77 -16.36 19.07
C LEU A 24 -7.86 -15.44 18.53
N LEU A 25 -7.94 -14.19 19.03
CA LEU A 25 -8.86 -13.19 18.50
C LEU A 25 -8.56 -12.87 17.04
N PHE A 26 -7.29 -12.70 16.68
CA PHE A 26 -6.86 -12.50 15.29
C PHE A 26 -7.29 -13.67 14.38
N LEU A 27 -7.06 -14.92 14.81
CA LEU A 27 -7.48 -16.11 14.07
C LEU A 27 -9.00 -16.17 13.92
N PHE A 28 -9.74 -15.85 14.99
CA PHE A 28 -11.19 -15.78 14.94
C PHE A 28 -11.67 -14.73 13.93
N CYS A 29 -11.07 -13.53 13.92
CA CYS A 29 -11.36 -12.52 12.90
C CYS A 29 -11.04 -13.02 11.48
N CYS A 30 -9.92 -13.73 11.28
CA CYS A 30 -9.60 -14.32 9.97
C CYS A 30 -10.66 -15.33 9.52
N VAL A 31 -11.20 -16.14 10.44
CA VAL A 31 -12.30 -17.07 10.15
C VAL A 31 -13.56 -16.31 9.74
N LEU A 32 -13.94 -15.26 10.47
CA LEU A 32 -15.13 -14.45 10.13
C LEU A 32 -14.97 -13.77 8.76
N LEU A 33 -13.82 -13.17 8.50
CA LEU A 33 -13.53 -12.51 7.21
C LEU A 33 -13.47 -13.51 6.05
N THR A 34 -12.96 -14.72 6.30
CA THR A 34 -13.00 -15.79 5.29
C THR A 34 -14.43 -16.29 5.07
N ALA A 35 -15.25 -16.35 6.11
CA ALA A 35 -16.65 -16.72 5.99
C ALA A 35 -17.45 -15.67 5.19
N ASP A 36 -17.17 -14.38 5.34
CA ASP A 36 -17.76 -13.30 4.50
C ASP A 36 -17.52 -13.55 3.00
N VAL A 37 -16.37 -14.12 2.65
CA VAL A 37 -16.02 -14.46 1.26
C VAL A 37 -16.71 -15.75 0.81
N LEU A 38 -16.65 -16.81 1.63
CA LEU A 38 -17.03 -18.16 1.21
C LEU A 38 -18.51 -18.47 1.37
N VAL A 39 -19.18 -17.95 2.41
CA VAL A 39 -20.59 -18.26 2.67
C VAL A 39 -21.48 -17.84 1.49
N PRO A 40 -21.34 -16.63 0.91
CA PRO A 40 -22.12 -16.25 -0.27
C PRO A 40 -21.83 -17.13 -1.50
N GLU A 41 -20.60 -17.62 -1.65
CA GLU A 41 -20.21 -18.48 -2.79
C GLU A 41 -20.68 -19.92 -2.64
N ILE A 42 -20.80 -20.44 -1.41
CA ILE A 42 -21.26 -21.81 -1.15
C ILE A 42 -22.78 -21.88 -1.10
N PHE A 43 -23.44 -20.90 -0.47
CA PHE A 43 -24.86 -20.98 -0.11
C PHE A 43 -25.73 -19.89 -0.74
N GLY A 44 -25.14 -18.92 -1.44
CA GLY A 44 -25.83 -17.74 -1.96
C GLY A 44 -25.61 -17.51 -3.45
N SER A 45 -25.73 -16.25 -3.88
CA SER A 45 -25.55 -15.81 -5.27
C SER A 45 -24.08 -15.61 -5.69
N GLY A 46 -23.12 -15.94 -4.81
CA GLY A 46 -21.69 -15.68 -5.03
C GLY A 46 -21.24 -14.25 -4.73
N LYS A 47 -19.91 -14.05 -4.74
CA LYS A 47 -19.32 -12.70 -4.64
C LYS A 47 -19.48 -11.94 -5.96
N THR A 48 -19.69 -10.63 -5.89
CA THR A 48 -19.98 -9.75 -7.05
C THR A 48 -18.88 -8.72 -7.34
N LYS A 49 -17.73 -8.82 -6.65
CA LYS A 49 -16.58 -7.89 -6.72
C LYS A 49 -15.43 -8.50 -7.54
N ASP A 50 -14.17 -8.34 -7.13
CA ASP A 50 -13.03 -8.79 -7.96
C ASP A 50 -12.86 -10.33 -7.95
N TYR A 51 -13.50 -11.05 -7.03
CA TYR A 51 -13.38 -12.51 -6.93
C TYR A 51 -13.77 -13.29 -8.21
N PRO A 52 -14.96 -13.06 -8.81
CA PRO A 52 -15.26 -13.59 -10.13
C PRO A 52 -14.24 -13.21 -11.20
N LEU A 53 -13.73 -11.97 -11.19
CA LEU A 53 -12.71 -11.51 -12.12
C LEU A 53 -11.40 -12.29 -11.94
N TRP A 54 -11.00 -12.60 -10.71
CA TRP A 54 -9.80 -13.40 -10.42
C TRP A 54 -9.93 -14.83 -10.93
N PHE A 55 -11.09 -15.43 -10.72
CA PHE A 55 -11.38 -16.75 -11.25
C PHE A 55 -11.37 -16.75 -12.78
N TRP A 56 -12.03 -15.76 -13.38
CA TRP A 56 -12.05 -15.57 -14.82
C TRP A 56 -10.63 -15.41 -15.38
N ALA A 57 -9.81 -14.53 -14.80
CA ALA A 57 -8.43 -14.29 -15.28
C ALA A 57 -7.57 -15.56 -15.20
N GLY A 58 -7.69 -16.35 -14.12
CA GLY A 58 -7.03 -17.65 -14.02
C GLY A 58 -7.52 -18.64 -15.09
N GLN A 59 -8.82 -18.69 -15.35
CA GLN A 59 -9.40 -19.52 -16.41
C GLN A 59 -8.94 -19.12 -17.81
N GLN A 60 -8.80 -17.81 -18.10
CA GLN A 60 -8.24 -17.34 -19.37
C GLN A 60 -6.81 -17.86 -19.60
N VAL A 61 -6.01 -17.95 -18.53
CA VAL A 61 -4.67 -18.55 -18.62
C VAL A 61 -4.75 -20.04 -18.93
N LEU A 62 -5.57 -20.79 -18.19
CA LEU A 62 -5.71 -22.24 -18.35
C LEU A 62 -6.24 -22.65 -19.72
N GLN A 63 -7.14 -21.85 -20.30
CA GLN A 63 -7.78 -22.11 -21.59
C GLN A 63 -6.99 -21.53 -22.77
N GLY A 64 -5.87 -20.84 -22.51
CA GLY A 64 -5.14 -20.13 -23.56
C GLY A 64 -5.96 -19.00 -24.20
N ALA A 65 -6.94 -18.43 -23.50
CA ALA A 65 -7.78 -17.33 -23.98
C ALA A 65 -7.12 -15.96 -23.69
N PRO A 66 -7.47 -14.88 -24.44
CA PRO A 66 -6.88 -13.55 -24.27
C PRO A 66 -7.12 -12.96 -22.87
N LEU A 67 -6.11 -12.29 -22.31
CA LEU A 67 -6.25 -11.54 -21.05
C LEU A 67 -6.81 -10.13 -21.25
N TYR A 68 -6.52 -9.54 -22.42
CA TYR A 68 -6.91 -8.20 -22.80
C TYR A 68 -7.63 -8.24 -24.16
N PRO A 69 -8.43 -7.21 -24.49
CA PRO A 69 -8.99 -7.06 -25.82
C PRO A 69 -7.91 -6.91 -26.90
N ALA A 70 -8.34 -6.95 -28.16
CA ALA A 70 -7.43 -6.84 -29.31
C ALA A 70 -6.77 -5.46 -29.41
N THR A 71 -7.42 -4.41 -28.91
CA THR A 71 -6.91 -3.04 -28.95
C THR A 71 -6.87 -2.41 -27.57
N ALA A 72 -5.95 -1.47 -27.35
CA ALA A 72 -5.77 -0.79 -26.06
C ALA A 72 -6.87 0.27 -25.74
N VAL A 73 -7.77 0.53 -26.69
CA VAL A 73 -8.86 1.52 -26.56
C VAL A 73 -10.15 0.87 -26.05
N GLU A 74 -10.29 -0.45 -26.26
CA GLU A 74 -11.41 -1.22 -25.73
C GLU A 74 -11.31 -1.37 -24.21
N TYR A 75 -12.47 -1.58 -23.57
CA TYR A 75 -12.57 -1.70 -22.13
C TYR A 75 -11.87 -2.98 -21.61
N PHE A 76 -11.00 -2.82 -20.62
CA PHE A 76 -10.33 -3.95 -19.98
C PHE A 76 -11.14 -4.47 -18.80
N GLU A 77 -11.55 -5.74 -18.87
CA GLU A 77 -12.06 -6.48 -17.72
C GLU A 77 -10.96 -6.64 -16.65
N PHE A 78 -9.78 -7.10 -17.09
CA PHE A 78 -8.60 -7.27 -16.26
C PHE A 78 -7.60 -6.14 -16.48
N ILE A 79 -7.48 -5.28 -15.48
CA ILE A 79 -6.67 -4.04 -15.53
C ILE A 79 -5.25 -4.21 -14.96
N TYR A 80 -4.89 -5.43 -14.55
CA TYR A 80 -3.62 -5.74 -13.89
C TYR A 80 -2.59 -6.23 -14.90
N PRO A 81 -1.28 -6.20 -14.59
CA PRO A 81 -0.27 -6.81 -15.45
C PRO A 81 -0.53 -8.32 -15.64
N PRO A 82 0.12 -8.98 -16.62
CA PRO A 82 -0.17 -10.39 -16.95
C PRO A 82 0.12 -11.39 -15.81
N LEU A 83 1.13 -11.12 -14.96
CA LEU A 83 1.62 -12.07 -13.96
C LEU A 83 0.53 -12.56 -12.98
N PRO A 84 -0.29 -11.70 -12.34
CA PRO A 84 -1.38 -12.16 -11.48
C PRO A 84 -2.29 -13.21 -12.11
N ALA A 85 -2.67 -13.05 -13.38
CA ALA A 85 -3.55 -14.02 -14.04
C ALA A 85 -2.92 -15.41 -14.07
N ILE A 86 -1.60 -15.49 -14.26
CA ILE A 86 -0.85 -16.75 -14.23
C ILE A 86 -0.82 -17.36 -12.83
N LEU A 87 -0.53 -16.54 -11.82
CA LEU A 87 -0.55 -16.99 -10.42
C LEU A 87 -1.94 -17.50 -10.00
N LEU A 88 -3.00 -16.88 -10.54
CA LEU A 88 -4.39 -17.27 -10.30
C LEU A 88 -4.79 -18.54 -11.05
N GLY A 89 -4.09 -18.92 -12.12
CA GLY A 89 -4.39 -20.11 -12.91
C GLY A 89 -4.36 -21.41 -12.09
N ILE A 90 -3.34 -21.60 -11.25
CA ILE A 90 -3.20 -22.80 -10.42
C ILE A 90 -4.40 -23.00 -9.48
N PRO A 91 -4.74 -22.05 -8.59
CA PRO A 91 -5.91 -22.22 -7.72
C PRO A 91 -7.24 -22.24 -8.50
N SER A 92 -7.34 -21.51 -9.62
CA SER A 92 -8.55 -21.52 -10.46
C SER A 92 -8.80 -22.86 -11.14
N TRP A 93 -7.77 -23.69 -11.35
CA TRP A 93 -7.92 -25.06 -11.84
C TRP A 93 -8.86 -25.89 -10.98
N PHE A 94 -8.82 -25.68 -9.66
CA PHE A 94 -9.64 -26.40 -8.69
C PHE A 94 -11.03 -25.79 -8.47
N GLY A 95 -11.38 -24.72 -9.20
CA GLY A 95 -12.65 -24.02 -9.08
C GLY A 95 -12.59 -22.76 -8.21
N LYS A 96 -13.75 -22.10 -8.07
CA LYS A 96 -13.86 -20.82 -7.36
C LYS A 96 -13.55 -20.93 -5.87
N ILE A 97 -14.11 -21.94 -5.19
CA ILE A 97 -13.96 -22.09 -3.73
C ILE A 97 -12.48 -22.24 -3.33
N PRO A 98 -11.68 -23.14 -3.94
CA PRO A 98 -10.25 -23.22 -3.62
C PRO A 98 -9.49 -21.92 -3.89
N LEU A 99 -9.80 -21.23 -5.00
CA LEU A 99 -9.22 -19.91 -5.27
C LEU A 99 -9.53 -18.92 -4.16
N TYR A 100 -10.78 -18.81 -3.74
CA TYR A 100 -11.19 -17.83 -2.75
C TYR A 100 -10.58 -18.15 -1.38
N VAL A 101 -10.47 -19.44 -1.03
CA VAL A 101 -9.73 -19.90 0.17
C VAL A 101 -8.27 -19.47 0.11
N VAL A 102 -7.59 -19.68 -1.02
CA VAL A 102 -6.18 -19.29 -1.19
C VAL A 102 -6.02 -17.77 -1.03
N LEU A 103 -6.87 -16.97 -1.66
CA LEU A 103 -6.84 -15.51 -1.54
C LEU A 103 -7.09 -15.05 -0.09
N SER A 104 -8.04 -15.66 0.61
CA SER A 104 -8.32 -15.38 2.02
C SER A 104 -7.15 -15.74 2.93
N ILE A 105 -6.49 -16.88 2.70
CA ILE A 105 -5.27 -17.27 3.44
C ILE A 105 -4.14 -16.27 3.18
N LEU A 106 -3.95 -15.84 1.93
CA LEU A 106 -2.94 -14.84 1.59
C LEU A 106 -3.21 -13.51 2.29
N ASN A 107 -4.45 -13.05 2.34
CA ASN A 107 -4.83 -11.84 3.06
C ASN A 107 -4.62 -11.98 4.59
N ALA A 108 -4.98 -13.12 5.18
CA ALA A 108 -4.76 -13.39 6.59
C ALA A 108 -3.26 -13.39 6.94
N ALA A 109 -2.45 -14.10 6.14
CA ALA A 109 -0.99 -14.10 6.30
C ALA A 109 -0.40 -12.70 6.12
N ALA A 110 -0.85 -11.96 5.11
CA ALA A 110 -0.41 -10.59 4.87
C ALA A 110 -0.79 -9.64 6.02
N TRP A 111 -1.96 -9.80 6.63
CA TRP A 111 -2.35 -9.02 7.81
C TRP A 111 -1.40 -9.28 8.99
N TRP A 112 -1.13 -10.56 9.26
CA TRP A 112 -0.19 -10.98 10.31
C TRP A 112 1.21 -10.39 10.10
N TYR A 113 1.78 -10.59 8.91
CA TYR A 113 3.13 -10.14 8.60
C TYR A 113 3.21 -8.62 8.51
N THR A 114 2.18 -7.94 8.01
CA THR A 114 2.12 -6.47 8.05
C THR A 114 2.20 -5.96 9.49
N GLY A 115 1.40 -6.53 10.40
CA GLY A 115 1.44 -6.19 11.81
C GLY A 115 2.83 -6.39 12.39
N THR A 116 3.36 -7.60 12.27
CA THR A 116 4.63 -7.98 12.87
C THR A 116 5.83 -7.22 12.28
N PHE A 117 5.94 -7.09 10.96
CA PHE A 117 7.01 -6.30 10.34
C PHE A 117 6.91 -4.83 10.73
N SER A 118 5.70 -4.27 10.82
CA SER A 118 5.52 -2.89 11.26
C SER A 118 6.02 -2.69 12.69
N GLN A 119 5.76 -3.64 13.58
CA GLN A 119 6.29 -3.58 14.94
C GLN A 119 7.82 -3.66 14.94
N VAL A 120 8.41 -4.68 14.32
CA VAL A 120 9.87 -4.85 14.26
C VAL A 120 10.54 -3.59 13.71
N MET A 121 9.98 -3.03 12.64
CA MET A 121 10.56 -1.90 11.94
C MET A 121 10.25 -0.52 12.53
N ALA A 122 9.43 -0.43 13.59
CA ALA A 122 9.02 0.84 14.21
C ALA A 122 10.16 1.66 14.85
N GLY A 123 11.33 1.04 15.06
CA GLY A 123 12.54 1.75 15.47
C GLY A 123 12.47 2.40 16.86
N SER A 124 11.65 1.88 17.77
CA SER A 124 11.48 2.43 19.13
C SER A 124 12.50 1.90 20.15
N GLY A 125 13.31 0.89 19.80
CA GLY A 125 14.19 0.19 20.76
C GLY A 125 13.47 -0.52 21.90
N ARG A 126 12.13 -0.57 21.87
CA ARG A 126 11.26 -1.13 22.92
C ARG A 126 10.22 -2.06 22.31
N SER A 127 10.00 -3.19 22.99
CA SER A 127 8.89 -4.08 22.67
C SER A 127 7.56 -3.43 23.07
N PRO A 128 6.56 -3.39 22.17
CA PRO A 128 5.23 -2.91 22.53
C PRO A 128 4.59 -3.86 23.55
N GLY A 129 3.80 -3.30 24.48
CA GLY A 129 2.86 -4.12 25.25
C GLY A 129 1.73 -4.61 24.35
N ARG A 130 1.03 -5.67 24.76
CA ARG A 130 -0.03 -6.35 23.98
C ARG A 130 -1.07 -5.42 23.33
N TRP A 131 -1.44 -4.33 24.00
CA TRP A 131 -2.44 -3.38 23.49
C TRP A 131 -1.89 -2.46 22.41
N LEU A 132 -0.68 -1.92 22.61
CA LEU A 132 -0.01 -1.13 21.58
C LEU A 132 0.32 -2.01 20.36
N GLU A 133 0.62 -3.28 20.61
CA GLU A 133 0.87 -4.25 19.55
C GLU A 133 -0.36 -4.49 18.67
N ALA A 134 -1.54 -4.66 19.29
CA ALA A 134 -2.80 -4.89 18.58
C ALA A 134 -3.38 -3.61 17.95
N LEU A 135 -3.07 -2.43 18.48
CA LEU A 135 -3.73 -1.19 18.12
C LEU A 135 -3.72 -0.88 16.60
N PRO A 136 -2.59 -0.96 15.87
CA PRO A 136 -2.59 -0.74 14.42
C PRO A 136 -3.54 -1.69 13.68
N ALA A 137 -3.59 -2.96 14.08
CA ALA A 137 -4.49 -3.95 13.48
C ALA A 137 -5.96 -3.63 13.77
N VAL A 138 -6.28 -3.19 14.99
CA VAL A 138 -7.65 -2.81 15.38
C VAL A 138 -8.13 -1.59 14.60
N VAL A 139 -7.34 -0.52 14.52
CA VAL A 139 -7.78 0.72 13.84
C VAL A 139 -7.88 0.57 12.32
N THR A 140 -7.22 -0.45 11.75
CA THR A 140 -7.24 -0.73 10.31
C THR A 140 -8.22 -1.82 9.90
N VAL A 141 -9.01 -2.38 10.84
CA VAL A 141 -10.02 -3.41 10.53
C VAL A 141 -10.93 -3.05 9.35
N PRO A 142 -11.45 -1.81 9.21
CA PRO A 142 -12.28 -1.46 8.05
C PRO A 142 -11.55 -1.65 6.71
N PHE A 143 -10.26 -1.29 6.65
CA PHE A 143 -9.46 -1.48 5.44
C PHE A 143 -9.10 -2.94 5.20
N VAL A 144 -8.86 -3.71 6.27
CA VAL A 144 -8.65 -5.17 6.18
C VAL A 144 -9.91 -5.84 5.65
N PHE A 145 -11.08 -5.45 6.16
CA PHE A 145 -12.36 -5.92 5.68
C PHE A 145 -12.50 -5.68 4.17
N ASP A 146 -12.19 -4.47 3.67
CA ASP A 146 -12.19 -4.20 2.22
C ASP A 146 -11.29 -5.15 1.41
N MET A 147 -10.16 -5.61 1.97
CA MET A 147 -9.29 -6.58 1.27
C MET A 147 -9.98 -7.92 1.06
N PHE A 148 -10.74 -8.36 2.07
CA PHE A 148 -11.51 -9.60 2.02
C PHE A 148 -12.82 -9.42 1.26
N ASP A 149 -13.59 -8.35 1.48
CA ASP A 149 -14.89 -8.18 0.82
C ASP A 149 -14.73 -7.97 -0.69
N LEU A 150 -13.78 -7.12 -1.08
CA LEU A 150 -13.55 -6.76 -2.49
C LEU A 150 -12.63 -7.74 -3.20
N GLY A 151 -11.80 -8.50 -2.46
CA GLY A 151 -10.77 -9.37 -3.02
C GLY A 151 -9.51 -8.62 -3.48
N GLN A 152 -9.18 -7.49 -2.85
CA GLN A 152 -8.07 -6.63 -3.28
C GLN A 152 -6.71 -7.13 -2.76
N PRO A 153 -5.62 -7.04 -3.54
CA PRO A 153 -4.30 -7.55 -3.14
C PRO A 153 -3.51 -6.55 -2.27
N ASN A 154 -4.02 -5.35 -2.00
CA ASN A 154 -3.21 -4.25 -1.47
C ASN A 154 -2.52 -4.56 -0.14
N LEU A 155 -3.13 -5.38 0.73
CA LEU A 155 -2.53 -5.83 1.99
C LEU A 155 -1.38 -6.83 1.76
N VAL A 156 -1.53 -7.74 0.80
CA VAL A 156 -0.44 -8.63 0.36
C VAL A 156 0.74 -7.80 -0.16
N LEU A 157 0.46 -6.79 -0.99
CA LEU A 157 1.49 -5.90 -1.51
C LEU A 157 2.21 -5.14 -0.39
N LEU A 158 1.47 -4.64 0.61
CA LEU A 158 2.07 -3.98 1.78
C LEU A 158 3.01 -4.92 2.55
N ALA A 159 2.59 -6.17 2.79
CA ALA A 159 3.42 -7.16 3.46
C ALA A 159 4.71 -7.45 2.66
N MET A 160 4.62 -7.56 1.32
CA MET A 160 5.77 -7.72 0.43
C MET A 160 6.73 -6.52 0.52
N MET A 161 6.21 -5.29 0.50
CA MET A 161 7.04 -4.08 0.63
C MET A 161 7.74 -4.01 1.98
N LEU A 162 7.03 -4.29 3.07
CA LEU A 162 7.61 -4.31 4.42
C LEU A 162 8.68 -5.41 4.53
N TYR A 163 8.43 -6.59 3.98
CA TYR A 163 9.42 -7.66 3.93
C TYR A 163 10.64 -7.30 3.07
N GLY A 164 10.45 -6.58 1.97
CA GLY A 164 11.54 -6.07 1.14
C GLY A 164 12.43 -5.07 1.90
N PHE A 165 11.84 -4.13 2.64
CA PHE A 165 12.61 -3.22 3.48
C PHE A 165 13.27 -3.89 4.67
N TRP A 166 12.61 -4.86 5.30
CA TRP A 166 13.22 -5.68 6.35
C TRP A 166 14.42 -6.48 5.80
N SER A 167 14.31 -7.04 4.60
CA SER A 167 15.40 -7.73 3.90
C SER A 167 16.56 -6.80 3.57
N LEU A 168 16.28 -5.55 3.18
CA LEU A 168 17.31 -4.52 2.98
C LEU A 168 18.09 -4.21 4.27
N ARG A 169 17.41 -4.12 5.42
CA ARG A 169 18.06 -3.92 6.72
C ARG A 169 19.02 -5.08 7.03
N HIS A 170 18.66 -6.29 6.61
CA HIS A 170 19.45 -7.51 6.77
C HIS A 170 20.47 -7.76 5.64
N GLN A 171 20.81 -6.74 4.84
CA GLN A 171 21.79 -6.83 3.75
C GLN A 171 21.45 -7.91 2.70
N ARG A 172 20.16 -8.14 2.43
CA ARG A 172 19.68 -9.05 1.39
C ARG A 172 19.06 -8.27 0.21
N PRO A 173 19.87 -7.55 -0.58
CA PRO A 173 19.36 -6.64 -1.62
C PRO A 173 18.64 -7.37 -2.75
N LEU A 174 19.05 -8.60 -3.10
CA LEU A 174 18.39 -9.38 -4.15
C LEU A 174 16.97 -9.77 -3.73
N LEU A 175 16.80 -10.27 -2.50
CA LEU A 175 15.49 -10.64 -1.97
C LEU A 175 14.58 -9.41 -1.84
N ALA A 176 15.12 -8.29 -1.37
CA ALA A 176 14.38 -7.05 -1.33
C ALA A 176 13.93 -6.59 -2.72
N GLY A 177 14.85 -6.62 -3.69
CA GLY A 177 14.57 -6.25 -5.07
C GLY A 177 13.49 -7.13 -5.68
N PHE A 178 13.54 -8.44 -5.45
CA PHE A 178 12.53 -9.40 -5.87
C PHE A 178 11.16 -9.10 -5.25
N MET A 179 11.08 -8.82 -3.95
CA MET A 179 9.80 -8.48 -3.29
C MET A 179 9.17 -7.20 -3.84
N PHE A 180 9.97 -6.16 -4.08
CA PHE A 180 9.49 -4.92 -4.70
C PHE A 180 9.03 -5.15 -6.14
N ALA A 181 9.77 -5.94 -6.92
CA ALA A 181 9.41 -6.30 -8.28
C ALA A 181 8.12 -7.12 -8.33
N LEU A 182 7.97 -8.10 -7.43
CA LEU A 182 6.77 -8.93 -7.35
C LEU A 182 5.54 -8.11 -6.99
N ALA A 183 5.67 -7.19 -6.02
CA ALA A 183 4.57 -6.28 -5.68
C ALA A 183 4.17 -5.41 -6.88
N ALA A 184 5.15 -4.82 -7.58
CA ALA A 184 4.92 -4.00 -8.77
C ALA A 184 4.35 -4.79 -9.96
N ALA A 185 4.79 -6.03 -10.15
CA ALA A 185 4.30 -6.92 -11.21
C ALA A 185 2.89 -7.44 -10.92
N ILE A 186 2.44 -7.44 -9.66
CA ILE A 186 1.05 -7.72 -9.31
C ILE A 186 0.16 -6.49 -9.53
N LYS A 187 0.65 -5.32 -9.12
CA LYS A 187 -0.04 -4.04 -9.29
C LYS A 187 1.01 -2.95 -9.32
N VAL A 188 0.96 -2.05 -10.30
CA VAL A 188 2.13 -1.22 -10.68
C VAL A 188 2.60 -0.24 -9.61
N PHE A 189 1.71 0.37 -8.83
CA PHE A 189 2.04 1.53 -7.97
C PHE A 189 3.20 1.34 -6.96
N PRO A 190 3.51 0.16 -6.40
CA PRO A 190 4.68 -0.07 -5.55
C PRO A 190 6.03 0.22 -6.25
N ILE A 191 6.08 0.26 -7.59
CA ILE A 191 7.29 0.61 -8.35
C ILE A 191 7.84 1.99 -7.98
N ALA A 192 7.02 2.87 -7.40
CA ALA A 192 7.40 4.16 -6.85
C ALA A 192 8.46 4.08 -5.72
N VAL A 193 8.83 2.88 -5.28
CA VAL A 193 10.01 2.65 -4.42
C VAL A 193 11.35 2.88 -5.13
N LEU A 194 11.41 2.76 -6.46
CA LEU A 194 12.67 2.85 -7.22
C LEU A 194 13.42 4.18 -7.01
N PRO A 195 12.79 5.37 -7.12
CA PRO A 195 13.46 6.64 -6.82
C PRO A 195 14.07 6.68 -5.42
N TYR A 196 13.39 6.10 -4.42
CA TYR A 196 13.92 5.99 -3.06
C TYR A 196 15.19 5.13 -3.01
N LEU A 197 15.19 3.96 -3.66
CA LEU A 197 16.35 3.08 -3.68
C LEU A 197 17.55 3.75 -4.36
N VAL A 198 17.33 4.43 -5.49
CA VAL A 198 18.35 5.18 -6.21
C VAL A 198 18.89 6.31 -5.33
N TRP A 199 18.01 7.12 -4.74
CA TRP A 199 18.40 8.23 -3.86
C TRP A 199 19.21 7.74 -2.65
N ARG A 200 18.78 6.65 -2.02
CA ARG A 200 19.51 5.99 -0.92
C ARG A 200 20.68 5.13 -1.37
N ARG A 201 21.06 5.19 -2.66
CA ARG A 201 22.20 4.45 -3.25
C ARG A 201 22.15 2.95 -2.98
N LYS A 202 20.94 2.39 -2.90
CA LYS A 202 20.69 0.94 -2.77
C LYS A 202 20.73 0.28 -4.16
N TRP A 203 21.85 0.47 -4.86
CA TRP A 203 22.02 0.12 -6.27
C TRP A 203 21.73 -1.36 -6.55
N ALA A 204 22.22 -2.27 -5.71
CA ALA A 204 21.98 -3.70 -5.87
C ALA A 204 20.48 -4.06 -5.79
N ALA A 205 19.74 -3.45 -4.88
CA ALA A 205 18.30 -3.67 -4.77
C ALA A 205 17.52 -2.99 -5.90
N ALA A 206 17.92 -1.78 -6.31
CA ALA A 206 17.31 -1.10 -7.47
C ALA A 206 17.50 -1.91 -8.75
N ALA A 207 18.72 -2.38 -9.02
CA ALA A 207 19.03 -3.24 -10.16
C ALA A 207 18.25 -4.56 -10.09
N ALA A 208 18.17 -5.19 -8.91
CA ALA A 208 17.37 -6.39 -8.70
C ALA A 208 15.88 -6.13 -8.94
N THR A 209 15.32 -5.01 -8.47
CA THR A 209 13.92 -4.64 -8.74
C THR A 209 13.67 -4.52 -10.24
N VAL A 210 14.53 -3.82 -10.98
CA VAL A 210 14.38 -3.67 -12.44
C VAL A 210 14.49 -5.03 -13.15
N ALA A 211 15.53 -5.81 -12.83
CA ALA A 211 15.77 -7.12 -13.42
C ALA A 211 14.61 -8.09 -13.14
N PHE A 212 14.18 -8.23 -11.89
CA PHE A 212 13.07 -9.09 -11.53
C PHE A 212 11.74 -8.59 -12.08
N THR A 213 11.53 -7.29 -12.24
CA THR A 213 10.31 -6.77 -12.91
C THR A 213 10.26 -7.26 -14.35
N GLY A 214 11.37 -7.15 -15.09
CA GLY A 214 11.46 -7.69 -16.45
C GLY A 214 11.24 -9.20 -16.50
N ILE A 215 11.85 -9.96 -15.59
CA ILE A 215 11.68 -11.41 -15.49
C ILE A 215 10.22 -11.77 -15.20
N LEU A 216 9.59 -11.10 -14.23
CA LEU A 216 8.25 -11.41 -13.77
C LEU A 216 7.15 -10.98 -14.75
N LEU A 217 7.37 -9.93 -15.54
CA LEU A 217 6.41 -9.48 -16.56
C LEU A 217 6.61 -10.18 -17.91
N TYR A 218 7.84 -10.59 -18.24
CA TYR A 218 8.14 -11.19 -19.54
C TYR A 218 8.53 -12.67 -19.48
N VAL A 219 9.61 -12.98 -18.76
CA VAL A 219 10.22 -14.32 -18.78
C VAL A 219 9.35 -15.38 -18.09
N VAL A 220 8.72 -15.06 -16.96
CA VAL A 220 7.87 -16.00 -16.21
C VAL A 220 6.55 -16.29 -16.96
N PRO A 221 5.85 -15.29 -17.52
CA PRO A 221 4.67 -15.54 -18.33
C PRO A 221 4.90 -16.26 -19.66
N ALA A 222 6.03 -16.02 -20.33
CA ALA A 222 6.24 -16.46 -21.70
C ALA A 222 6.13 -17.98 -21.94
N PRO A 223 6.63 -18.89 -21.08
CA PRO A 223 6.46 -20.34 -21.26
C PRO A 223 5.00 -20.81 -21.19
N ILE A 224 4.12 -20.05 -20.52
CA ILE A 224 2.71 -20.40 -20.34
C ILE A 224 1.85 -19.73 -21.42
N ARG A 225 2.16 -18.46 -21.75
CA ARG A 225 1.39 -17.65 -22.70
C ARG A 225 1.88 -17.77 -24.15
N GLY A 226 3.12 -18.20 -24.35
CA GLY A 226 3.87 -18.01 -25.60
C GLY A 226 4.58 -16.65 -25.61
N PHE A 227 5.82 -16.61 -26.13
CA PHE A 227 6.68 -15.42 -26.09
C PHE A 227 6.06 -14.22 -26.84
N GLU A 228 5.65 -14.41 -28.09
CA GLU A 228 5.07 -13.36 -28.93
C GLU A 228 3.75 -12.83 -28.35
N ARG A 229 2.89 -13.75 -27.91
CA ARG A 229 1.62 -13.40 -27.28
C ARG A 229 1.83 -12.62 -25.99
N ASN A 230 2.74 -13.05 -25.12
CA ASN A 230 3.01 -12.33 -23.88
C ASN A 230 3.55 -10.92 -24.15
N ALA A 231 4.43 -10.76 -25.14
CA ALA A 231 4.92 -9.45 -25.56
C ALA A 231 3.76 -8.55 -26.02
N ALA A 232 2.86 -9.08 -26.86
CA ALA A 232 1.70 -8.35 -27.37
C ALA A 232 0.73 -7.98 -26.25
N GLU A 233 0.38 -8.92 -25.37
CA GLU A 233 -0.51 -8.68 -24.22
C GLU A 233 0.08 -7.64 -23.26
N LEU A 234 1.39 -7.69 -22.99
CA LEU A 234 2.07 -6.70 -22.16
C LEU A 234 2.09 -5.31 -22.84
N ALA A 235 2.28 -5.24 -24.16
CA ALA A 235 2.24 -4.00 -24.91
C ALA A 235 0.84 -3.38 -24.91
N THR A 236 -0.21 -4.18 -25.16
CA THR A 236 -1.61 -3.75 -25.09
C THR A 236 -1.96 -3.25 -23.69
N TRP A 237 -1.55 -4.00 -22.65
CA TRP A 237 -1.75 -3.58 -21.27
C TRP A 237 -1.05 -2.25 -20.97
N TYR A 238 0.22 -2.11 -21.36
CA TYR A 238 0.98 -0.88 -21.12
C TYR A 238 0.32 0.32 -21.83
N GLN A 239 -0.06 0.16 -23.09
CA GLN A 239 -0.74 1.22 -23.84
C GLN A 239 -2.05 1.63 -23.18
N GLY A 240 -2.89 0.65 -22.80
CA GLY A 240 -4.23 0.93 -22.25
C GLY A 240 -4.25 1.38 -20.79
N MET A 241 -3.23 1.03 -19.98
CA MET A 241 -3.18 1.34 -18.54
C MET A 241 -2.19 2.44 -18.16
N VAL A 242 -1.09 2.59 -18.91
CA VAL A 242 0.02 3.51 -18.57
C VAL A 242 0.20 4.57 -19.66
N GLY A 243 0.09 4.19 -20.93
CA GLY A 243 0.33 5.07 -22.08
C GLY A 243 -0.81 6.04 -22.39
N THR A 244 -1.99 5.86 -21.82
CA THR A 244 -3.18 6.68 -22.05
C THR A 244 -3.48 7.61 -20.87
N SER A 245 -3.40 8.92 -21.13
CA SER A 245 -3.91 9.95 -20.23
C SER A 245 -4.55 11.06 -21.05
N SER A 246 -5.75 11.45 -20.67
CA SER A 246 -6.55 12.48 -21.34
C SER A 246 -7.40 13.25 -20.34
N GLU A 247 -8.11 14.27 -20.82
CA GLU A 247 -9.06 15.01 -19.97
C GLU A 247 -10.17 14.12 -19.41
N LYS A 248 -10.53 13.06 -20.14
CA LYS A 248 -11.56 12.09 -19.74
C LYS A 248 -11.10 11.21 -18.60
N GLY A 249 -9.81 10.89 -18.54
CA GLY A 249 -9.26 9.97 -17.55
C GLY A 249 -7.91 9.41 -17.95
N PHE A 250 -7.43 8.48 -17.14
CA PHE A 250 -6.20 7.71 -17.35
C PHE A 250 -6.45 6.25 -16.98
N GLY A 251 -5.78 5.36 -17.71
CA GLY A 251 -6.05 3.93 -17.61
C GLY A 251 -7.45 3.58 -18.14
N GLN A 252 -8.13 2.64 -17.49
CA GLN A 252 -9.34 1.98 -18.01
C GLN A 252 -10.61 2.24 -17.18
N ARG A 253 -10.60 3.22 -16.27
CA ARG A 253 -11.70 3.53 -15.34
C ARG A 253 -11.91 5.04 -15.21
N ASP A 254 -12.13 5.67 -16.37
CA ASP A 254 -12.29 7.13 -16.54
C ASP A 254 -13.34 7.72 -15.59
N GLU A 255 -14.46 7.03 -15.42
CA GLU A 255 -15.57 7.43 -14.57
C GLU A 255 -15.18 7.56 -13.09
N GLN A 256 -14.10 6.91 -12.68
CA GLN A 256 -13.61 6.91 -11.30
C GLN A 256 -12.38 7.78 -11.11
N ASN A 257 -11.66 8.14 -12.17
CA ASN A 257 -10.42 8.90 -12.03
C ASN A 257 -10.65 10.23 -11.32
N TRP A 258 -11.75 10.90 -11.65
CA TRP A 258 -12.08 12.23 -11.12
C TRP A 258 -13.26 12.23 -10.15
N SER A 259 -13.92 11.10 -9.91
CA SER A 259 -15.02 11.00 -8.96
C SER A 259 -14.54 11.00 -7.51
N TRP A 260 -15.44 11.18 -6.55
CA TRP A 260 -15.15 11.18 -5.11
C TRP A 260 -14.42 9.91 -4.62
N VAL A 261 -14.50 8.82 -5.37
CA VAL A 261 -13.88 7.52 -5.05
C VAL A 261 -12.34 7.58 -5.07
N ASN A 262 -11.76 8.44 -5.92
CA ASN A 262 -10.30 8.56 -6.04
C ASN A 262 -9.75 9.62 -5.09
N GLN A 263 -8.91 9.20 -4.15
CA GLN A 263 -8.30 10.05 -3.13
C GLN A 263 -6.83 10.36 -3.42
N SER A 264 -6.37 10.11 -4.65
CA SER A 264 -4.99 10.42 -5.04
C SER A 264 -4.74 11.92 -5.06
N LEU A 265 -3.48 12.31 -4.94
CA LEU A 265 -3.06 13.71 -5.12
C LEU A 265 -3.56 14.24 -6.48
N ILE A 266 -3.43 13.43 -7.52
CA ILE A 266 -3.86 13.75 -8.89
C ILE A 266 -5.36 14.06 -8.92
N ALA A 267 -6.21 13.14 -8.44
CA ALA A 267 -7.65 13.32 -8.54
C ALA A 267 -8.18 14.45 -7.67
N VAL A 268 -7.71 14.56 -6.43
CA VAL A 268 -8.14 15.63 -5.51
C VAL A 268 -7.74 16.99 -6.08
N THR A 269 -6.51 17.14 -6.58
CA THR A 269 -6.10 18.39 -7.23
C THR A 269 -6.99 18.72 -8.42
N HIS A 270 -7.23 17.77 -9.34
CA HIS A 270 -8.12 18.01 -10.49
C HIS A 270 -9.54 18.40 -10.05
N ARG A 271 -10.12 17.77 -9.02
CA ARG A 271 -11.44 18.15 -8.49
C ARG A 271 -11.48 19.56 -7.90
N LEU A 272 -10.39 19.99 -7.27
CA LEU A 272 -10.32 21.30 -6.61
C LEU A 272 -9.99 22.45 -7.58
N VAL A 273 -9.43 22.15 -8.76
CA VAL A 273 -8.99 23.19 -9.71
C VAL A 273 -9.71 23.16 -11.05
N ARG A 274 -10.56 22.15 -11.32
CA ARG A 274 -11.36 22.02 -12.54
C ARG A 274 -12.83 21.74 -12.21
N PRO A 275 -13.80 22.22 -13.00
CA PRO A 275 -15.23 22.00 -12.78
C PRO A 275 -15.65 20.57 -13.17
N ILE A 276 -15.18 19.59 -12.40
CA ILE A 276 -15.39 18.16 -12.61
C ILE A 276 -16.59 17.69 -11.80
N ASN A 277 -17.47 16.93 -12.45
CA ASN A 277 -18.53 16.19 -11.74
C ASN A 277 -17.90 15.10 -10.86
N PHE A 278 -17.90 15.28 -9.55
CA PHE A 278 -17.36 14.25 -8.65
C PHE A 278 -18.31 13.05 -8.47
N ASN A 279 -19.55 13.11 -8.98
CA ASN A 279 -20.50 11.99 -9.03
C ASN A 279 -20.51 11.26 -10.39
N LEU A 280 -19.40 11.31 -11.15
CA LEU A 280 -19.33 10.71 -12.48
C LEU A 280 -19.45 9.17 -12.48
N GLU A 281 -19.15 8.53 -11.35
CA GLU A 281 -19.20 7.08 -11.14
C GLU A 281 -20.63 6.51 -11.10
N ASP A 282 -21.60 7.37 -10.78
CA ASP A 282 -23.00 7.01 -10.57
C ASP A 282 -23.89 7.95 -11.37
N PRO A 283 -24.29 7.56 -12.59
CA PRO A 283 -25.16 8.36 -13.45
C PRO A 283 -26.53 8.68 -12.83
N GLY A 284 -26.94 7.95 -11.78
CA GLY A 284 -28.18 8.22 -11.06
C GLY A 284 -28.09 9.42 -10.11
N LYS A 285 -26.89 9.93 -9.83
CA LYS A 285 -26.69 11.10 -8.97
C LYS A 285 -26.61 12.39 -9.78
N PRO A 286 -27.13 13.51 -9.24
CA PRO A 286 -27.02 14.80 -9.90
C PRO A 286 -25.54 15.21 -10.01
N PRO A 287 -25.13 15.82 -11.15
CA PRO A 287 -23.80 16.37 -11.30
C PRO A 287 -23.48 17.42 -10.24
N ARG A 288 -22.29 17.33 -9.62
CA ARG A 288 -21.81 18.31 -8.64
C ARG A 288 -20.32 18.56 -8.80
N THR A 289 -19.90 19.81 -8.68
CA THR A 289 -18.49 20.24 -8.70
C THR A 289 -18.09 20.81 -7.34
N MET A 290 -16.78 20.98 -7.10
CA MET A 290 -16.25 21.58 -5.85
C MET A 290 -15.04 22.48 -6.07
N ASN A 291 -14.76 22.80 -7.32
CA ASN A 291 -13.54 23.49 -7.68
C ASN A 291 -13.51 24.89 -7.06
N ILE A 292 -12.36 25.24 -6.49
CA ILE A 292 -12.10 26.53 -5.85
C ILE A 292 -11.64 27.53 -6.91
N ILE A 293 -10.92 27.03 -7.92
CA ILE A 293 -10.52 27.76 -9.12
C ILE A 293 -10.98 26.97 -10.35
N ASP A 294 -11.01 27.61 -11.51
CA ASP A 294 -11.39 26.98 -12.78
C ASP A 294 -10.24 27.15 -13.77
N VAL A 295 -9.43 26.11 -13.93
CA VAL A 295 -8.33 26.06 -14.88
C VAL A 295 -8.51 24.92 -15.88
N ASP A 296 -7.85 25.02 -17.02
CA ASP A 296 -7.86 23.96 -18.04
C ASP A 296 -7.10 22.69 -17.57
N TYR A 297 -7.28 21.59 -18.29
CA TYR A 297 -6.63 20.31 -17.96
C TYR A 297 -5.10 20.42 -17.95
N ARG A 298 -4.53 21.18 -18.88
CA ARG A 298 -3.09 21.38 -19.00
C ARG A 298 -2.51 22.09 -17.77
N THR A 299 -3.17 23.15 -17.31
CA THR A 299 -2.77 23.88 -16.10
C THR A 299 -2.94 23.01 -14.86
N ALA A 300 -4.04 22.24 -14.75
CA ALA A 300 -4.24 21.30 -13.66
C ALA A 300 -3.11 20.25 -13.57
N ASN A 301 -2.68 19.67 -14.70
CA ASN A 301 -1.54 18.76 -14.75
C ASN A 301 -0.24 19.42 -14.28
N TRP A 302 0.02 20.68 -14.65
CA TRP A 302 1.16 21.43 -14.12
C TRP A 302 1.08 21.62 -12.60
N ILE A 303 -0.10 21.94 -12.07
CA ILE A 303 -0.31 22.05 -10.62
C ILE A 303 0.01 20.72 -9.93
N VAL A 304 -0.49 19.59 -10.46
CA VAL A 304 -0.18 18.25 -9.95
C VAL A 304 1.33 17.97 -9.96
N LEU A 305 2.02 18.29 -11.06
CA LEU A 305 3.47 18.10 -11.18
C LEU A 305 4.24 18.95 -10.16
N VAL A 306 3.86 20.22 -9.98
CA VAL A 306 4.48 21.11 -8.99
C VAL A 306 4.24 20.57 -7.58
N LEU A 307 3.01 20.18 -7.23
CA LEU A 307 2.71 19.60 -5.92
C LEU A 307 3.48 18.30 -5.67
N SER A 308 3.57 17.43 -6.67
CA SER A 308 4.34 16.18 -6.61
C SER A 308 5.83 16.46 -6.41
N ALA A 309 6.38 17.43 -7.13
CA ALA A 309 7.77 17.86 -7.00
C ALA A 309 8.05 18.46 -5.62
N LEU A 310 7.16 19.32 -5.10
CA LEU A 310 7.29 19.90 -3.76
C LEU A 310 7.25 18.83 -2.67
N LEU A 311 6.35 17.85 -2.77
CA LEU A 311 6.30 16.73 -1.83
C LEU A 311 7.56 15.86 -1.91
N GLY A 312 8.05 15.56 -3.12
CA GLY A 312 9.27 14.79 -3.32
C GLY A 312 10.52 15.52 -2.81
N LEU A 313 10.69 16.81 -3.14
CA LEU A 313 11.79 17.65 -2.65
C LEU A 313 11.69 17.87 -1.14
N GLY A 314 10.48 18.06 -0.61
CA GLY A 314 10.23 18.14 0.83
C GLY A 314 10.66 16.87 1.54
N PHE A 315 10.30 15.70 1.00
CA PHE A 315 10.76 14.40 1.52
C PHE A 315 12.28 14.29 1.50
N VAL A 316 12.91 14.60 0.38
CA VAL A 316 14.38 14.62 0.26
C VAL A 316 15.02 15.57 1.28
N ALA A 317 14.44 16.75 1.51
CA ALA A 317 14.97 17.74 2.42
C ALA A 317 14.83 17.34 3.90
N ILE A 318 13.83 16.53 4.27
CA ILE A 318 13.69 16.04 5.65
C ILE A 318 14.50 14.77 5.93
N MET A 319 14.84 14.00 4.89
CA MET A 319 15.57 12.75 5.03
C MET A 319 16.89 12.97 5.80
N PRO A 320 17.16 12.19 6.87
CA PRO A 320 18.43 12.29 7.57
C PRO A 320 19.60 11.99 6.63
N GLN A 321 20.70 12.73 6.82
CA GLN A 321 21.98 12.38 6.22
C GLN A 321 22.45 11.02 6.73
N GLN A 322 23.19 10.28 5.90
CA GLN A 322 23.60 8.90 6.18
C GLN A 322 24.28 8.74 7.55
N ALA A 323 25.12 9.71 7.96
CA ALA A 323 25.84 9.69 9.23
C ALA A 323 24.96 9.89 10.48
N ARG A 324 23.72 10.37 10.32
CA ARG A 324 22.78 10.67 11.41
C ARG A 324 21.58 9.72 11.46
N ARG A 325 21.61 8.66 10.65
CA ARG A 325 20.52 7.69 10.58
C ARG A 325 20.52 6.79 11.81
N THR A 326 19.33 6.56 12.33
CA THR A 326 19.04 5.64 13.44
C THR A 326 17.89 4.73 13.02
N ALA A 327 17.68 3.62 13.74
CA ALA A 327 16.50 2.77 13.50
C ALA A 327 15.18 3.57 13.63
N ARG A 328 15.16 4.57 14.52
CA ARG A 328 14.03 5.49 14.71
C ARG A 328 13.76 6.32 13.46
N SER A 329 14.78 7.00 12.95
CA SER A 329 14.65 7.88 11.79
C SER A 329 14.39 7.09 10.51
N ASP A 330 14.96 5.89 10.38
CA ASP A 330 14.70 4.98 9.27
C ASP A 330 13.23 4.53 9.23
N ALA A 331 12.63 4.28 10.40
CA ALA A 331 11.20 3.95 10.48
C ALA A 331 10.32 5.14 10.05
N GLU A 332 10.65 6.34 10.50
CA GLU A 332 9.91 7.57 10.16
C GLU A 332 10.02 7.91 8.67
N GLU A 333 11.22 7.79 8.11
CA GLU A 333 11.49 8.00 6.69
C GLU A 333 10.73 7.01 5.82
N LEU A 334 10.79 5.71 6.14
CA LEU A 334 10.05 4.69 5.40
C LEU A 334 8.53 4.92 5.53
N ALA A 335 8.05 5.34 6.70
CA ALA A 335 6.64 5.65 6.89
C ALA A 335 6.19 6.80 5.97
N ILE A 336 6.97 7.86 5.85
CA ILE A 336 6.66 8.94 4.90
C ILE A 336 6.69 8.42 3.46
N LEU A 337 7.63 7.55 3.11
CA LEU A 337 7.64 6.90 1.79
C LEU A 337 6.35 6.12 1.52
N PHE A 338 5.84 5.33 2.47
CA PHE A 338 4.56 4.63 2.33
C PHE A 338 3.37 5.59 2.16
N CYS A 339 3.36 6.72 2.89
CA CYS A 339 2.39 7.78 2.67
C CYS A 339 2.44 8.31 1.23
N LEU A 340 3.64 8.65 0.74
CA LEU A 340 3.85 9.21 -0.60
C LEU A 340 3.48 8.22 -1.70
N ILE A 341 3.89 6.96 -1.60
CA ILE A 341 3.53 5.91 -2.57
C ILE A 341 2.01 5.76 -2.67
N THR A 342 1.30 5.84 -1.54
CA THR A 342 -0.16 5.70 -1.49
C THR A 342 -0.86 6.82 -2.25
N VAL A 343 -0.50 8.08 -1.98
CA VAL A 343 -1.17 9.25 -2.58
C VAL A 343 -0.68 9.56 -3.99
N ALA A 344 0.51 9.10 -4.37
CA ALA A 344 1.05 9.19 -5.72
C ALA A 344 0.46 8.15 -6.67
N SER A 345 -0.22 7.11 -6.16
CA SER A 345 -0.96 6.17 -7.01
C SER A 345 -1.99 6.95 -7.84
N PRO A 346 -2.05 6.80 -9.18
CA PRO A 346 -3.01 7.53 -10.01
C PRO A 346 -4.46 7.34 -9.55
N LEU A 347 -4.82 6.09 -9.26
CA LEU A 347 -6.11 5.71 -8.70
C LEU A 347 -5.89 5.20 -7.26
N ALA A 348 -6.15 6.04 -6.27
CA ALA A 348 -6.08 5.67 -4.85
C ALA A 348 -7.51 5.55 -4.28
N ARG A 349 -8.14 4.40 -4.49
CA ARG A 349 -9.44 4.09 -3.85
C ARG A 349 -9.26 3.93 -2.34
N GLN A 350 -10.36 3.98 -1.58
CA GLN A 350 -10.39 3.83 -0.11
C GLN A 350 -9.44 2.74 0.42
N TYR A 351 -9.50 1.55 -0.18
CA TYR A 351 -8.76 0.38 0.27
C TYR A 351 -7.22 0.48 0.03
N TYR A 352 -6.73 1.48 -0.72
CA TYR A 352 -5.28 1.77 -0.83
C TYR A 352 -4.69 2.31 0.45
N PHE A 353 -5.49 3.01 1.26
CA PHE A 353 -5.04 3.61 2.50
C PHE A 353 -4.77 2.59 3.62
N MET A 354 -4.98 1.29 3.36
CA MET A 354 -4.38 0.20 4.15
C MET A 354 -2.86 0.35 4.28
N TRP A 355 -2.19 0.96 3.30
CA TRP A 355 -0.74 1.24 3.34
C TRP A 355 -0.33 2.24 4.43
N LEU A 356 -1.29 2.95 5.01
CA LEU A 356 -1.04 3.80 6.18
C LEU A 356 -0.91 3.01 7.49
N PHE A 357 -1.10 1.68 7.47
CA PHE A 357 -0.85 0.81 8.63
C PHE A 357 0.54 1.02 9.21
N PHE A 358 1.58 1.01 8.38
CA PHE A 358 2.96 1.17 8.84
C PHE A 358 3.22 2.59 9.40
N PRO A 359 2.87 3.69 8.70
CA PRO A 359 2.93 5.04 9.25
C PRO A 359 2.22 5.21 10.59
N MET A 360 1.01 4.69 10.73
CA MET A 360 0.27 4.71 11.99
C MET A 360 1.00 3.93 13.07
N THR A 361 1.53 2.74 12.76
CA THR A 361 2.32 1.94 13.72
C THR A 361 3.54 2.71 14.23
N VAL A 362 4.30 3.36 13.34
CA VAL A 362 5.47 4.17 13.73
C VAL A 362 5.04 5.30 14.66
N LEU A 363 4.00 6.07 14.32
CA LEU A 363 3.51 7.17 15.15
C LEU A 363 2.93 6.69 16.48
N MET A 364 2.23 5.55 16.52
CA MET A 364 1.75 4.95 17.78
C MET A 364 2.91 4.58 18.70
N HIS A 365 4.01 4.05 18.14
CA HIS A 365 5.25 3.83 18.88
C HIS A 365 5.84 5.14 19.42
N ARG A 366 5.80 6.23 18.65
CA ARG A 366 6.23 7.56 19.13
C ARG A 366 5.32 8.08 20.24
N ALA A 367 4.01 7.97 20.05
CA ALA A 367 3.00 8.41 21.01
C ALA A 367 3.07 7.63 22.33
N ALA A 368 3.52 6.37 22.31
CA ALA A 368 3.72 5.57 23.50
C ALA A 368 5.08 5.82 24.19
N PHE A 369 6.16 5.94 23.41
CA PHE A 369 7.53 5.84 23.93
C PHE A 369 8.37 7.11 23.87
N ASP A 370 7.90 8.21 23.27
CA ASP A 370 8.64 9.48 23.34
C ASP A 370 8.78 9.94 24.80
N GLU A 371 9.96 10.41 25.18
CA GLU A 371 10.26 10.85 26.56
C GLU A 371 9.52 12.15 26.92
N ARG A 372 9.14 12.95 25.91
CA ARG A 372 8.51 14.25 26.08
C ARG A 372 6.99 14.09 26.12
N ALA A 373 6.37 14.37 27.26
CA ALA A 373 4.93 14.13 27.47
C ALA A 373 4.03 14.92 26.51
N ASN A 374 4.38 16.18 26.21
CA ASN A 374 3.67 17.02 25.24
C ASN A 374 3.75 16.46 23.81
N VAL A 375 4.90 15.88 23.43
CA VAL A 375 5.08 15.24 22.12
C VAL A 375 4.25 13.97 22.00
N ARG A 376 4.17 13.17 23.06
CA ARG A 376 3.27 12.00 23.11
C ARG A 376 1.82 12.41 22.88
N LEU A 377 1.35 13.41 23.64
CA LEU A 377 -0.02 13.93 23.50
C LEU A 377 -0.27 14.47 22.09
N GLY A 378 0.61 15.32 21.57
CA GLY A 378 0.49 15.87 20.22
C GLY A 378 0.46 14.77 19.14
N THR A 379 1.24 13.70 19.31
CA THR A 379 1.23 12.56 18.39
C THR A 379 -0.07 11.77 18.48
N TRP A 380 -0.62 11.55 19.68
CA TRP A 380 -1.95 10.93 19.83
C TRP A 380 -3.06 11.78 19.23
N LEU A 381 -3.01 13.10 19.40
CA LEU A 381 -3.98 14.03 18.80
C LEU A 381 -3.89 14.00 17.27
N ALA A 382 -2.68 13.96 16.70
CA ALA A 382 -2.49 13.84 15.25
C ALA A 382 -3.02 12.49 14.71
N LEU A 383 -2.78 11.38 15.43
CA LEU A 383 -3.36 10.08 15.11
C LEU A 383 -4.89 10.10 15.19
N GLY A 384 -5.46 10.74 16.21
CA GLY A 384 -6.89 10.92 16.38
C GLY A 384 -7.51 11.73 15.24
N ALA A 385 -6.87 12.85 14.84
CA ALA A 385 -7.30 13.67 13.72
C ALA A 385 -7.25 12.90 12.39
N ALA A 386 -6.16 12.17 12.12
CA ALA A 386 -6.06 11.31 10.94
C ALA A 386 -7.12 10.19 10.94
N GLY A 387 -7.38 9.57 12.10
CA GLY A 387 -8.42 8.57 12.27
C GLY A 387 -9.82 9.11 12.00
N ILE A 388 -10.15 10.28 12.55
CA ILE A 388 -11.43 10.97 12.28
C ILE A 388 -11.57 11.22 10.77
N LEU A 389 -10.55 11.78 10.13
CA LEU A 389 -10.57 12.03 8.68
C LEU A 389 -10.84 10.74 7.89
N MET A 390 -10.20 9.63 8.22
CA MET A 390 -10.44 8.34 7.56
C MET A 390 -11.86 7.79 7.82
N LEU A 391 -12.40 7.96 9.03
CA LEU A 391 -13.75 7.53 9.39
C LEU A 391 -14.84 8.27 8.60
N LEU A 392 -14.57 9.48 8.09
CA LEU A 392 -15.49 10.20 7.20
C LEU A 392 -15.72 9.51 5.84
N ALA A 393 -14.97 8.44 5.54
CA ALA A 393 -15.22 7.60 4.37
C ALA A 393 -16.21 6.45 4.64
N LEU A 394 -16.65 6.25 5.89
CA LEU A 394 -17.66 5.25 6.19
C LEU A 394 -18.98 5.58 5.47
N PRO A 395 -19.78 4.56 5.08
CA PRO A 395 -21.01 4.77 4.30
C PRO A 395 -22.07 5.69 4.95
N TRP A 396 -21.96 5.93 6.26
CA TRP A 396 -22.87 6.82 7.00
C TRP A 396 -22.63 8.31 6.73
N PHE A 397 -21.46 8.66 6.19
CA PHE A 397 -21.10 10.04 5.89
C PHE A 397 -21.32 10.36 4.41
N PRO A 398 -21.67 11.61 4.07
CA PRO A 398 -21.89 12.00 2.69
C PRO A 398 -20.59 11.93 1.88
N THR A 399 -20.68 11.43 0.64
CA THR A 399 -19.53 11.25 -0.26
C THR A 399 -18.79 12.56 -0.56
N VAL A 400 -19.41 13.72 -0.34
CA VAL A 400 -18.78 15.04 -0.47
C VAL A 400 -17.53 15.17 0.40
N LEU A 401 -17.48 14.54 1.59
CA LEU A 401 -16.31 14.59 2.47
C LEU A 401 -15.13 13.82 1.87
N GLN A 402 -15.40 12.67 1.24
CA GLN A 402 -14.40 11.97 0.44
C GLN A 402 -14.01 12.80 -0.78
N ALA A 403 -14.97 13.44 -1.42
CA ALA A 403 -14.72 14.27 -2.58
C ALA A 403 -13.74 15.44 -2.25
N TRP A 404 -13.74 15.97 -1.02
CA TRP A 404 -12.73 16.91 -0.52
C TRP A 404 -11.34 16.33 -0.25
N GLY A 405 -11.16 15.00 -0.30
CA GLY A 405 -9.87 14.35 -0.12
C GLY A 405 -9.55 13.99 1.34
N ASN A 406 -10.53 13.57 2.14
CA ASN A 406 -10.34 13.26 3.57
C ASN A 406 -9.16 12.29 3.83
N ASN A 407 -8.96 11.25 3.01
CA ASN A 407 -7.84 10.34 3.18
C ASN A 407 -6.49 10.94 2.73
N LEU A 408 -6.51 11.81 1.71
CA LEU A 408 -5.32 12.57 1.33
C LEU A 408 -4.90 13.50 2.48
N LEU A 409 -5.85 14.18 3.12
CA LEU A 409 -5.61 15.00 4.30
C LEU A 409 -5.13 14.18 5.50
N ALA A 410 -5.73 13.01 5.76
CA ALA A 410 -5.27 12.11 6.81
C ALA A 410 -3.81 11.70 6.58
N THR A 411 -3.47 11.38 5.32
CA THR A 411 -2.09 11.05 4.92
C THR A 411 -1.14 12.22 5.15
N ALA A 412 -1.56 13.45 4.82
CA ALA A 412 -0.77 14.66 5.06
C ALA A 412 -0.52 14.90 6.56
N VAL A 413 -1.52 14.68 7.43
CA VAL A 413 -1.36 14.77 8.89
C VAL A 413 -0.32 13.76 9.40
N LEU A 414 -0.40 12.50 8.94
CA LEU A 414 0.57 11.47 9.32
C LEU A 414 1.98 11.80 8.82
N ALA A 415 2.14 12.16 7.54
CA ALA A 415 3.42 12.50 6.94
C ALA A 415 4.06 13.75 7.59
N GLY A 416 3.26 14.79 7.86
CA GLY A 416 3.72 15.99 8.55
C GLY A 416 4.16 15.71 9.99
N SER A 417 3.44 14.85 10.70
CA SER A 417 3.82 14.41 12.06
C SER A 417 5.14 13.63 12.05
N LEU A 418 5.32 12.72 11.10
CA LEU A 418 6.56 11.96 10.92
C LEU A 418 7.74 12.89 10.58
N ALA A 419 7.53 13.85 9.67
CA ALA A 419 8.54 14.83 9.31
C ALA A 419 8.96 15.69 10.52
N TRP A 420 7.99 16.08 11.35
CA TRP A 420 8.26 16.79 12.60
C TRP A 420 9.12 15.95 13.55
N HIS A 421 8.81 14.66 13.71
CA HIS A 421 9.60 13.74 14.55
C HIS A 421 11.04 13.59 14.06
N ILE A 422 11.27 13.50 12.75
CA ILE A 422 12.62 13.46 12.15
C ILE A 422 13.40 14.74 12.47
N ARG A 423 12.73 15.91 12.41
CA ARG A 423 13.36 17.22 12.66
C ARG A 423 13.56 17.55 14.14
N HIS A 424 12.82 16.90 15.03
CA HIS A 424 12.86 17.13 16.47
C HIS A 424 13.10 15.83 17.25
N PRO A 425 14.23 15.13 17.01
CA PRO A 425 14.55 13.92 17.75
C PRO A 425 14.74 14.23 19.25
N PRO A 426 14.39 13.31 20.15
CA PRO A 426 14.68 13.46 21.57
C PRO A 426 16.20 13.53 21.82
N VAL A 427 16.63 14.22 22.87
CA VAL A 427 18.07 14.46 23.16
C VAL A 427 18.81 13.14 23.40
N ALA A 428 18.13 12.14 23.97
CA ALA A 428 18.66 10.79 24.16
C ALA A 428 18.81 9.96 22.87
N ALA A 429 18.26 10.40 21.72
CA ALA A 429 18.41 9.69 20.44
C ALA A 429 19.74 9.98 19.72
N GLY A 430 20.62 10.79 20.33
CA GLY A 430 21.86 11.28 19.72
C GLY A 430 23.10 10.38 19.88
N SER A 431 23.05 9.23 20.55
CA SER A 431 24.28 8.56 21.02
C SER A 431 24.58 7.16 20.50
N GLU A 432 23.77 6.54 19.63
CA GLU A 432 24.16 5.25 19.02
C GLU A 432 24.01 5.27 17.50
N PRO A 433 25.13 5.31 16.74
CA PRO A 433 25.07 5.03 15.31
C PRO A 433 24.54 3.61 15.09
N ALA A 434 23.77 3.41 14.01
CA ALA A 434 23.34 2.07 13.61
C ALA A 434 24.58 1.16 13.59
N THR A 435 24.57 0.10 14.40
CA THR A 435 25.68 -0.83 14.55
C THR A 435 26.02 -1.36 13.15
N ALA A 436 27.13 -0.88 12.59
CA ALA A 436 27.73 -1.50 11.44
C ALA A 436 28.13 -2.91 11.89
N LEU A 437 27.40 -3.91 11.41
CA LEU A 437 27.80 -5.31 11.55
C LEU A 437 29.24 -5.41 11.07
N LYS A 438 30.14 -5.82 11.97
CA LYS A 438 31.55 -6.03 11.69
C LYS A 438 31.68 -6.90 10.42
N PRO A 439 32.53 -6.54 9.45
CA PRO A 439 32.86 -7.45 8.37
C PRO A 439 33.42 -8.71 9.01
N GLY A 440 32.83 -9.87 8.68
CA GLY A 440 33.32 -11.16 9.14
C GLY A 440 34.78 -11.30 8.77
N THR A 441 35.64 -11.43 9.78
CA THR A 441 37.03 -11.84 9.60
C THR A 441 37.04 -13.32 9.21
N SER A 442 37.53 -13.56 8.00
CA SER A 442 38.12 -14.81 7.45
C SER A 442 37.37 -16.12 7.66
#